data_AF-A0A959BPF8-F1
#
_entry.id   AF-A0A959BPF8-F1
#
_cell.length_a   1.000
_cell.length_b   1.000
_cell.length_c   1.000
_cell.angle_alpha   90.00
_cell.angle_beta   90.00
_cell.angle_gamma   90.00
#
_symmetry.space_group_name_H-M   'P 1'
#
loop_
_entity.id
_entity.type
_entity.pdbx_description
1 polymer ?
#
loop_
_entity_poly.entity_id
_entity_poly.type
_entity_poly.pdbx_seq_one_letter_code
_entity_poly.pdbx_strand_id
1 'polypeptide(L)'
;MKKVFVILMSVLMAFLLGCEKDALLLPQEEEGLTTDFRADLPTEPQTPAWKMVIFQMDDYILEAVNENVLKVKLGKVLMAQSNLIEKLILKDAVPAAREQTQVFKGKVEIMVEKGYFPIIHARPLMGMADKLTLILEGKLVQFREGFEAYETGAFPYAGDWDLHFNGMGEGFQYISDGVAYSGTKSLKLEGSIGWPAVAFKPMPELSRVVFAEAKVYIHKPQSGVLDSHKAGFGLGTLEKGYLGKDVHHAFVYFKTNGNIYFGATGVKAEKIGAWQGNKWYDIRIRYDAAFKTGSVWVDGELRLENVNLKGPQGTYAGVLLDSGRDTHTFTFFDDVMAWKPVE
;
A
#
# COMPACT_ATOMS: atom_id res chain seq x y z
N MET A 1 18.96 3.53 -40.61
CA MET A 1 20.22 4.00 -39.97
C MET A 1 20.33 5.53 -39.96
N LYS A 2 19.37 6.24 -39.36
CA LYS A 2 19.46 7.68 -39.03
C LYS A 2 18.49 7.94 -37.87
N LYS A 3 18.85 7.52 -36.65
CA LYS A 3 18.16 7.84 -35.37
C LYS A 3 18.89 7.35 -34.11
N VAL A 4 20.21 7.12 -34.20
CA VAL A 4 21.08 6.83 -33.03
C VAL A 4 21.96 8.04 -32.68
N PHE A 5 21.83 9.17 -33.39
CA PHE A 5 22.76 10.29 -33.29
C PHE A 5 22.36 11.41 -32.31
N VAL A 6 21.29 11.26 -31.54
CA VAL A 6 20.80 12.33 -30.63
C VAL A 6 21.00 11.99 -29.14
N ILE A 7 21.29 10.73 -28.80
CA ILE A 7 21.47 10.32 -27.39
C ILE A 7 22.96 10.28 -26.98
N LEU A 8 23.90 10.39 -27.94
CA LEU A 8 25.35 10.37 -27.63
C LEU A 8 26.01 11.75 -27.43
N MET A 9 25.32 12.87 -27.68
CA MET A 9 25.89 14.22 -27.46
C MET A 9 25.62 14.81 -26.07
N SER A 10 24.62 14.33 -25.34
CA SER A 10 24.32 14.85 -23.98
C SER A 10 25.29 14.31 -22.92
N VAL A 11 25.93 13.17 -23.19
CA VAL A 11 26.92 12.56 -22.29
C VAL A 11 28.35 13.04 -22.60
N LEU A 12 28.60 13.59 -23.78
CA LEU A 12 29.92 14.10 -24.19
C LEU A 12 30.15 15.58 -23.85
N MET A 13 29.10 16.36 -23.57
CA MET A 13 29.25 17.75 -23.10
C MET A 13 29.47 17.89 -21.59
N ALA A 14 29.17 16.85 -20.80
CA ALA A 14 29.49 16.82 -19.37
C ALA A 14 30.99 16.50 -19.10
N PHE A 15 31.73 16.06 -20.11
CA PHE A 15 33.15 15.71 -20.01
C PHE A 15 34.10 16.77 -20.59
N LEU A 16 33.57 17.82 -21.23
CA LEU A 16 34.36 18.88 -21.90
C LEU A 16 34.31 20.26 -21.22
N LEU A 17 33.56 20.41 -20.14
CA LEU A 17 33.60 21.62 -19.29
C LEU A 17 34.38 21.29 -18.03
N GLY A 18 35.70 21.34 -18.16
CA GLY A 18 36.65 21.11 -17.07
C GLY A 18 36.35 21.99 -15.85
N CYS A 19 36.27 21.35 -14.69
CA CYS A 19 36.47 22.01 -13.41
C CYS A 19 37.56 21.22 -12.68
N GLU A 20 38.68 21.89 -12.50
CA GLU A 20 39.94 21.33 -12.02
C GLU A 20 39.87 20.86 -10.56
N LYS A 21 40.66 19.83 -10.30
CA LYS A 21 41.20 19.52 -8.98
C LYS A 21 42.21 20.59 -8.62
N ASP A 22 42.19 21.06 -7.38
CA ASP A 22 43.44 21.28 -6.65
C ASP A 22 43.26 20.98 -5.17
N ALA A 23 44.30 20.37 -4.63
CA ALA A 23 44.42 19.89 -3.28
C ALA A 23 45.27 20.86 -2.43
N LEU A 24 45.26 20.60 -1.12
CA LEU A 24 46.23 21.01 -0.08
C LEU A 24 46.07 22.41 0.53
N LEU A 25 45.56 22.49 1.77
CA LEU A 25 46.36 22.51 3.01
C LEU A 25 45.45 22.68 4.25
N LEU A 26 45.72 21.89 5.31
CA LEU A 26 45.24 22.12 6.68
C LEU A 26 46.07 23.23 7.34
N PRO A 27 45.50 23.98 8.31
CA PRO A 27 45.89 23.71 9.70
C PRO A 27 44.75 23.81 10.75
N GLN A 28 45.10 23.38 11.96
CA GLN A 28 44.32 23.22 13.20
C GLN A 28 43.72 24.50 13.80
N GLU A 29 42.73 24.28 14.69
CA GLU A 29 42.37 24.95 15.99
C GLU A 29 42.42 26.49 16.05
N GLU A 30 41.53 27.26 16.69
CA GLU A 30 40.67 27.07 17.85
C GLU A 30 39.73 28.31 17.97
N GLU A 31 38.78 28.24 18.91
CA GLU A 31 38.07 29.34 19.58
C GLU A 31 36.94 30.14 18.87
N GLY A 32 35.90 30.38 19.68
CA GLY A 32 34.60 30.90 19.26
C GLY A 32 34.57 32.39 18.98
N LEU A 33 33.52 32.82 18.27
CA LEU A 33 32.72 33.96 18.70
C LEU A 33 31.37 33.94 17.98
N THR A 34 30.35 34.34 18.71
CA THR A 34 28.98 34.60 18.31
C THR A 34 28.86 35.72 17.28
N THR A 35 28.05 35.54 16.24
CA THR A 35 27.33 36.64 15.59
C THR A 35 25.99 36.16 15.01
N ASP A 36 24.93 36.81 15.46
CA ASP A 36 23.59 36.81 14.87
C ASP A 36 23.65 37.09 13.36
N PHE A 37 22.97 36.25 12.59
CA PHE A 37 22.52 36.58 11.24
C PHE A 37 21.04 36.26 11.12
N ARG A 38 20.21 37.30 11.28
CA ARG A 38 18.84 37.31 10.75
C ARG A 38 18.95 37.50 9.24
N ALA A 39 18.52 36.48 8.49
CA ALA A 39 18.12 36.63 7.10
C ALA A 39 16.61 36.40 7.03
N ASP A 40 15.85 37.48 6.93
CA ASP A 40 14.48 37.42 6.43
C ASP A 40 14.52 37.04 4.94
N LEU A 41 13.94 35.90 4.59
CA LEU A 41 13.58 35.54 3.22
C LEU A 41 12.12 35.09 3.22
N PRO A 42 11.21 35.78 2.49
CA PRO A 42 9.89 35.26 2.21
C PRO A 42 9.94 34.51 0.87
N THR A 43 9.44 33.28 0.81
CA THR A 43 8.90 32.74 -0.45
C THR A 43 8.01 31.54 -0.16
N GLU A 44 6.72 31.77 -0.35
CA GLU A 44 5.62 30.91 -0.79
C GLU A 44 5.67 29.38 -0.59
N PRO A 45 4.54 28.74 -0.22
CA PRO A 45 4.43 27.29 -0.22
C PRO A 45 4.66 26.74 -1.63
N GLN A 46 5.67 25.91 -1.79
CA GLN A 46 5.88 25.18 -3.04
C GLN A 46 4.67 24.30 -3.33
N THR A 47 4.00 24.58 -4.45
CA THR A 47 2.98 23.70 -5.03
C THR A 47 3.56 22.30 -5.22
N PRO A 48 2.81 21.22 -4.89
CA PRO A 48 3.30 19.86 -5.02
C PRO A 48 3.73 19.58 -6.47
N ALA A 49 4.94 19.05 -6.61
CA ALA A 49 5.49 18.65 -7.89
C ALA A 49 4.66 17.51 -8.50
N TRP A 50 4.08 17.75 -9.67
CA TRP A 50 3.31 16.77 -10.42
C TRP A 50 4.23 15.69 -11.00
N LYS A 51 3.92 14.42 -10.76
CA LYS A 51 4.53 13.28 -11.48
C LYS A 51 3.68 12.92 -12.69
N MET A 52 4.16 13.28 -13.88
CA MET A 52 3.62 12.80 -15.14
C MET A 52 4.14 11.38 -15.39
N VAL A 53 3.23 10.40 -15.49
CA VAL A 53 3.57 9.03 -15.91
C VAL A 53 2.98 8.83 -17.31
N ILE A 54 3.86 8.63 -18.29
CA ILE A 54 3.48 8.34 -19.67
C ILE A 54 3.67 6.85 -19.89
N PHE A 55 2.61 6.13 -20.27
CA PHE A 55 2.73 4.77 -20.77
C PHE A 55 2.69 4.82 -22.30
N GLN A 56 3.73 4.27 -22.94
CA GLN A 56 3.78 4.06 -24.37
C GLN A 56 3.60 2.57 -24.65
N MET A 57 2.47 2.21 -25.26
CA MET A 57 2.35 0.95 -26.00
C MET A 57 2.52 1.29 -27.48
N ASP A 58 2.88 0.33 -28.32
CA ASP A 58 3.35 0.56 -29.70
C ASP A 58 2.45 1.49 -30.56
N ASP A 59 1.15 1.60 -30.23
CA ASP A 59 0.17 2.49 -30.88
C ASP A 59 -0.59 3.48 -29.96
N TYR A 60 -0.25 3.61 -28.67
CA TYR A 60 -1.02 4.41 -27.71
C TYR A 60 -0.15 5.19 -26.73
N ILE A 61 -0.54 6.43 -26.44
CA ILE A 61 0.06 7.27 -25.41
C ILE A 61 -1.01 7.58 -24.35
N LEU A 62 -0.75 7.16 -23.11
CA LEU A 62 -1.55 7.55 -21.95
C LEU A 62 -0.88 8.75 -21.26
N GLU A 63 -1.63 9.83 -21.06
CA GLU A 63 -1.17 11.04 -20.36
C GLU A 63 -2.06 11.28 -19.13
N ALA A 64 -1.47 11.21 -17.93
CA ALA A 64 -2.12 11.70 -16.72
C ALA A 64 -2.07 13.23 -16.70
N VAL A 65 -3.22 13.90 -16.53
CA VAL A 65 -3.32 15.37 -16.56
C VAL A 65 -3.27 15.95 -15.15
N ASN A 66 -3.90 15.27 -14.19
CA ASN A 66 -3.86 15.54 -12.75
C ASN A 66 -4.36 14.31 -11.97
N GLU A 67 -4.50 14.44 -10.64
CA GLU A 67 -4.96 13.35 -9.75
C GLU A 67 -6.34 12.75 -10.12
N ASN A 68 -7.17 13.45 -10.89
CA ASN A 68 -8.55 13.05 -11.17
C ASN A 68 -8.87 12.90 -12.68
N VAL A 69 -7.89 13.10 -13.58
CA VAL A 69 -8.11 13.11 -15.04
C VAL A 69 -7.01 12.36 -15.78
N LEU A 70 -7.41 11.31 -16.50
CA LEU A 70 -6.58 10.56 -17.45
C LEU A 70 -7.00 10.90 -18.88
N LYS A 71 -6.04 11.31 -19.72
CA LYS A 71 -6.21 11.49 -21.16
C LYS A 71 -5.58 10.32 -21.89
N VAL A 72 -6.36 9.62 -22.72
CA VAL A 72 -5.85 8.60 -23.63
C VAL A 72 -5.72 9.21 -25.02
N LYS A 73 -4.50 9.23 -25.58
CA LYS A 73 -4.23 9.69 -26.94
C LYS A 73 -3.87 8.49 -27.81
N LEU A 74 -4.73 8.18 -28.78
CA LEU A 74 -4.41 7.19 -29.82
C LEU A 74 -3.22 7.68 -30.65
N GLY A 75 -2.22 6.80 -30.79
CA GLY A 75 -1.13 6.96 -31.72
C GLY A 75 -1.64 6.96 -33.16
N LYS A 76 -0.84 7.54 -34.05
CA LYS A 76 -1.20 7.96 -35.39
C LYS A 76 -1.46 6.77 -36.32
N VAL A 77 -2.67 6.21 -36.33
CA VAL A 77 -3.18 5.47 -37.49
C VAL A 77 -3.72 6.51 -38.47
N LEU A 78 -3.17 6.51 -39.68
CA LEU A 78 -3.60 7.33 -40.82
C LEU A 78 -5.08 7.05 -41.14
N MET A 79 -5.99 7.77 -40.51
CA MET A 79 -7.39 7.86 -40.92
C MET A 79 -7.82 9.32 -40.83
N ALA A 80 -8.19 9.85 -41.99
CA ALA A 80 -8.64 11.21 -42.18
C ALA A 80 -9.84 11.56 -41.29
N GLN A 81 -9.84 12.81 -40.82
CA GLN A 81 -10.98 13.61 -40.38
C GLN A 81 -12.13 12.87 -39.66
N SER A 82 -12.15 12.97 -38.33
CA SER A 82 -13.38 13.29 -37.61
C SER A 82 -13.02 13.96 -36.28
N ASN A 83 -13.50 15.19 -36.08
CA ASN A 83 -13.46 15.86 -34.79
C ASN A 83 -14.70 15.40 -34.01
N LEU A 84 -14.66 14.21 -33.41
CA LEU A 84 -15.59 13.83 -32.36
C LEU A 84 -14.79 13.67 -31.06
N ILE A 85 -15.09 14.54 -30.09
CA ILE A 85 -14.71 14.33 -28.69
C ILE A 85 -15.92 13.68 -28.05
N GLU A 86 -15.86 12.38 -27.79
CA GLU A 86 -16.85 11.72 -26.95
C GLU A 86 -16.41 11.84 -25.50
N LYS A 87 -17.22 12.54 -24.71
CA LYS A 87 -16.96 12.77 -23.29
C LYS A 87 -17.67 11.68 -22.49
N LEU A 88 -16.92 10.72 -21.96
CA LEU A 88 -17.47 9.74 -21.02
C LEU A 88 -17.52 10.39 -19.63
N ILE A 89 -18.67 10.97 -19.31
CA ILE A 89 -18.94 11.51 -17.97
C ILE A 89 -19.53 10.37 -17.13
N LEU A 90 -18.71 9.78 -16.25
CA LEU A 90 -19.23 8.97 -15.14
C LEU A 90 -19.75 9.93 -14.07
N LYS A 91 -20.97 10.44 -14.24
CA LYS A 91 -21.70 11.18 -13.19
C LYS A 91 -22.84 10.29 -12.71
N ASP A 92 -22.89 10.10 -11.39
CA ASP A 92 -24.03 9.54 -10.66
C ASP A 92 -24.46 8.10 -11.02
N ALA A 93 -23.52 7.19 -11.25
CA ALA A 93 -23.85 5.77 -11.46
C ALA A 93 -23.06 4.84 -10.52
N VAL A 94 -23.77 4.29 -9.55
CA VAL A 94 -23.47 3.01 -8.85
C VAL A 94 -24.74 2.14 -9.00
N PRO A 95 -24.71 0.80 -9.07
CA PRO A 95 -23.59 -0.16 -9.20
C PRO A 95 -23.75 -1.11 -10.42
N ALA A 96 -22.61 -1.61 -10.90
CA ALA A 96 -22.40 -2.83 -11.67
C ALA A 96 -21.10 -2.63 -12.45
N ALA A 97 -20.10 -3.46 -12.19
CA ALA A 97 -19.05 -3.74 -13.16
C ALA A 97 -19.69 -4.23 -14.48
N ARG A 98 -20.03 -3.29 -15.36
CA ARG A 98 -20.47 -3.59 -16.73
C ARG A 98 -19.23 -3.69 -17.59
N GLU A 99 -19.04 -4.86 -18.20
CA GLU A 99 -18.23 -4.95 -19.42
C GLU A 99 -18.91 -4.09 -20.49
N GLN A 100 -18.56 -2.80 -20.54
CA GLN A 100 -19.02 -1.93 -21.60
C GLN A 100 -18.07 -2.08 -22.78
N THR A 101 -18.46 -2.92 -23.73
CA THR A 101 -17.85 -2.90 -25.05
C THR A 101 -18.39 -1.68 -25.80
N GLN A 102 -17.68 -0.56 -25.73
CA GLN A 102 -17.92 0.58 -26.61
C GLN A 102 -16.80 0.70 -27.64
N VAL A 103 -17.19 0.93 -28.89
CA VAL A 103 -16.25 1.18 -29.99
C VAL A 103 -15.97 2.68 -30.00
N PHE A 104 -14.85 3.10 -29.43
CA PHE A 104 -14.46 4.49 -29.45
C PHE A 104 -13.66 4.79 -30.71
N LYS A 105 -14.09 5.82 -31.47
CA LYS A 105 -13.26 6.47 -32.49
C LYS A 105 -12.86 7.84 -31.98
N GLY A 106 -11.67 7.94 -31.38
CA GLY A 106 -11.12 9.21 -30.93
C GLY A 106 -10.55 9.19 -29.51
N LYS A 107 -10.36 10.38 -28.96
CA LYS A 107 -9.78 10.59 -27.63
C LYS A 107 -10.81 10.24 -26.54
N VAL A 108 -10.43 9.42 -25.57
CA VAL A 108 -11.25 9.12 -24.39
C VAL A 108 -10.69 9.88 -23.18
N GLU A 109 -11.54 10.64 -22.50
CA GLU A 109 -11.22 11.28 -21.22
C GLU A 109 -12.03 10.59 -20.12
N ILE A 110 -11.34 10.12 -19.08
CA ILE A 110 -11.96 9.48 -17.92
C ILE A 110 -11.86 10.45 -16.75
N MET A 111 -13.01 10.91 -16.26
CA MET A 111 -13.09 11.68 -15.01
C MET A 111 -13.40 10.72 -13.87
N VAL A 112 -12.62 10.80 -12.80
CA VAL A 112 -12.77 9.92 -11.64
C VAL A 112 -13.18 10.74 -10.42
N GLU A 113 -14.13 10.23 -9.64
CA GLU A 113 -14.55 10.83 -8.38
C GLU A 113 -13.46 10.69 -7.29
N LYS A 114 -13.39 11.66 -6.37
CA LYS A 114 -12.38 11.71 -5.31
C LYS A 114 -12.45 10.42 -4.46
N GLY A 115 -11.31 9.75 -4.28
CA GLY A 115 -11.21 8.50 -3.51
C GLY A 115 -11.30 7.22 -4.34
N TYR A 116 -11.49 7.35 -5.66
CA TYR A 116 -11.56 6.25 -6.59
C TYR A 116 -10.26 6.20 -7.42
N PHE A 117 -9.66 5.02 -7.53
CA PHE A 117 -8.43 4.83 -8.32
C PHE A 117 -8.66 3.67 -9.29
N PRO A 118 -9.06 3.93 -10.56
CA PRO A 118 -9.30 2.86 -11.51
C PRO A 118 -7.96 2.24 -11.91
N ILE A 119 -7.86 0.91 -11.86
CA ILE A 119 -6.85 0.20 -12.62
C ILE A 119 -7.42 -0.02 -14.01
N ILE A 120 -6.74 0.52 -15.02
CA ILE A 120 -7.17 0.43 -16.42
C ILE A 120 -6.37 -0.68 -17.11
N HIS A 121 -7.03 -1.79 -17.43
CA HIS A 121 -6.47 -2.82 -18.29
C HIS A 121 -6.98 -2.64 -19.71
N ALA A 122 -6.08 -2.40 -20.66
CA ALA A 122 -6.38 -2.37 -22.08
C ALA A 122 -5.93 -3.69 -22.72
N ARG A 123 -6.84 -4.43 -23.37
CA ARG A 123 -6.47 -5.61 -24.16
C ARG A 123 -7.02 -5.49 -25.59
N PRO A 124 -6.20 -5.74 -26.64
CA PRO A 124 -6.70 -5.92 -27.98
C PRO A 124 -7.50 -7.22 -28.07
N LEU A 125 -8.70 -7.18 -28.66
CA LEU A 125 -9.40 -8.41 -29.01
C LEU A 125 -8.73 -9.05 -30.23
N MET A 126 -8.13 -10.24 -30.05
CA MET A 126 -7.62 -11.02 -31.19
C MET A 126 -8.73 -11.26 -32.20
N GLY A 127 -8.50 -10.83 -33.45
CA GLY A 127 -9.44 -10.99 -34.57
C GLY A 127 -10.32 -9.77 -34.87
N MET A 128 -10.25 -8.68 -34.09
CA MET A 128 -10.91 -7.41 -34.39
C MET A 128 -9.92 -6.26 -34.23
N ALA A 129 -9.22 -5.91 -35.30
CA ALA A 129 -8.17 -4.88 -35.31
C ALA A 129 -8.62 -3.49 -34.81
N ASP A 130 -9.93 -3.26 -34.71
CA ASP A 130 -10.50 -1.96 -34.37
C ASP A 130 -11.21 -1.92 -33.00
N LYS A 131 -11.09 -2.97 -32.17
CA LYS A 131 -11.76 -3.01 -30.84
C LYS A 131 -10.75 -3.09 -29.69
N LEU A 132 -10.73 -2.02 -28.91
CA LEU A 132 -10.03 -1.93 -27.63
C LEU A 132 -11.05 -2.19 -26.51
N THR A 133 -10.87 -3.26 -25.73
CA THR A 133 -11.63 -3.43 -24.49
C THR A 133 -10.82 -2.83 -23.35
N LEU A 134 -11.43 -1.84 -22.69
CA LEU A 134 -10.93 -1.24 -21.46
C LEU A 134 -11.70 -1.89 -20.31
N ILE A 135 -11.00 -2.64 -19.48
CA ILE A 135 -11.55 -3.13 -18.20
C ILE A 135 -11.11 -2.14 -17.14
N LEU A 136 -12.08 -1.44 -16.56
CA LEU A 136 -11.89 -0.57 -15.41
C LEU A 136 -12.18 -1.38 -14.16
N GLU A 137 -11.14 -1.86 -13.49
CA GLU A 137 -11.30 -2.42 -12.15
C GLU A 137 -11.20 -1.26 -11.16
N GLY A 138 -12.36 -0.82 -10.69
CA GLY A 138 -12.45 0.17 -9.63
C GLY A 138 -12.19 -0.46 -8.27
N LYS A 139 -11.29 0.16 -7.50
CA LYS A 139 -11.19 -0.07 -6.06
C LYS A 139 -11.80 1.12 -5.31
N LEU A 140 -12.66 0.83 -4.35
CA LEU A 140 -13.12 1.81 -3.37
C LEU A 140 -12.30 1.65 -2.10
N VAL A 141 -11.37 2.58 -1.86
CA VAL A 141 -10.51 2.58 -0.68
C VAL A 141 -11.34 2.94 0.54
N GLN A 142 -11.38 2.03 1.52
CA GLN A 142 -12.08 2.24 2.78
C GLN A 142 -11.23 3.10 3.72
N PHE A 143 -9.93 2.80 3.79
CA PHE A 143 -8.92 3.65 4.40
C PHE A 143 -7.53 3.28 3.89
N ARG A 144 -6.57 4.20 4.08
CA ARG A 144 -5.14 4.00 3.87
C ARG A 144 -4.36 4.74 4.95
N GLU A 145 -3.34 4.09 5.48
CA GLU A 145 -2.54 4.58 6.58
C GLU A 145 -1.05 4.31 6.34
N GLY A 146 -0.27 5.37 6.15
CA GLY A 146 1.21 5.32 6.13
C GLY A 146 1.84 5.93 7.39
N PHE A 147 1.02 6.30 8.38
CA PHE A 147 1.41 6.82 9.69
C PHE A 147 2.18 8.16 9.72
N GLU A 148 2.47 8.75 8.56
CA GLU A 148 3.19 10.03 8.44
C GLU A 148 2.51 11.20 9.15
N ALA A 149 1.17 11.15 9.26
CA ALA A 149 0.34 12.22 9.82
C ALA A 149 0.39 12.31 11.36
N TYR A 150 0.94 11.31 12.06
CA TYR A 150 0.96 11.26 13.52
C TYR A 150 2.28 11.74 14.11
N GLU A 151 2.24 12.14 15.37
CA GLU A 151 3.43 12.49 16.14
C GLU A 151 4.22 11.25 16.53
N THR A 152 5.55 11.31 16.38
CA THR A 152 6.46 10.25 16.84
C THR A 152 6.33 10.07 18.37
N GLY A 153 6.33 8.82 18.83
CA GLY A 153 6.27 8.49 20.26
C GLY A 153 4.85 8.42 20.84
N ALA A 154 3.82 8.71 20.05
CA ALA A 154 2.41 8.55 20.43
C ALA A 154 1.75 7.40 19.68
N PHE A 155 0.72 6.78 20.27
CA PHE A 155 -0.15 5.84 19.56
C PHE A 155 -1.17 6.60 18.69
N PRO A 156 -1.53 6.13 17.48
CA PRO A 156 -2.31 6.89 16.51
C PRO A 156 -3.84 6.94 16.79
N TYR A 157 -4.25 7.22 18.04
CA TYR A 157 -5.66 7.31 18.43
C TYR A 157 -6.48 8.32 17.60
N ALA A 158 -5.84 9.41 17.15
CA ALA A 158 -6.48 10.43 16.31
C ALA A 158 -6.93 9.90 14.94
N GLY A 159 -6.40 8.75 14.52
CA GLY A 159 -6.80 8.04 13.32
C GLY A 159 -7.68 6.83 13.61
N ASP A 160 -8.54 6.90 14.64
CA ASP A 160 -9.46 5.82 15.07
C ASP A 160 -8.80 4.44 15.27
N TRP A 161 -7.51 4.41 15.55
CA TRP A 161 -6.84 3.19 15.97
C TRP A 161 -7.19 2.93 17.44
N ASP A 162 -7.69 1.73 17.71
CA ASP A 162 -7.96 1.24 19.06
C ASP A 162 -6.85 0.29 19.49
N LEU A 163 -6.28 0.52 20.68
CA LEU A 163 -5.30 -0.39 21.28
C LEU A 163 -6.05 -1.41 22.14
N HIS A 164 -6.36 -2.57 21.57
CA HIS A 164 -7.16 -3.58 22.25
C HIS A 164 -6.36 -4.34 23.32
N PHE A 165 -5.13 -4.71 22.97
CA PHE A 165 -4.16 -5.28 23.90
C PHE A 165 -2.88 -4.46 23.87
N ASN A 166 -2.30 -4.21 25.03
CA ASN A 166 -1.15 -3.31 25.17
C ASN A 166 0.20 -4.04 25.27
N GLY A 167 0.26 -5.37 25.21
CA GLY A 167 1.52 -6.12 25.18
C GLY A 167 2.46 -5.82 26.35
N MET A 168 3.59 -5.17 26.05
CA MET A 168 4.57 -4.69 27.05
C MET A 168 4.14 -3.43 27.82
N GLY A 169 2.98 -2.85 27.49
CA GLY A 169 2.44 -1.62 28.05
C GLY A 169 2.17 -0.58 26.97
N GLU A 170 1.30 0.40 27.27
CA GLU A 170 0.86 1.42 26.30
C GLU A 170 2.03 2.26 25.76
N GLY A 171 3.02 2.58 26.60
CA GLY A 171 4.20 3.36 26.20
C GLY A 171 5.14 2.65 25.20
N PHE A 172 4.89 1.37 24.90
CA PHE A 172 5.65 0.60 23.91
C PHE A 172 4.94 0.51 22.55
N GLN A 173 3.73 1.05 22.46
CA GLN A 173 2.89 1.04 21.27
C GLN A 173 2.84 2.47 20.73
N TYR A 174 3.62 2.77 19.69
CA TYR A 174 3.78 4.15 19.25
C TYR A 174 4.22 4.26 17.79
N ILE A 175 4.03 5.44 17.21
CA ILE A 175 4.57 5.79 15.90
C ILE A 175 6.07 6.01 16.03
N SER A 176 6.85 5.18 15.35
CA SER A 176 8.31 5.23 15.33
C SER A 176 8.80 5.89 14.05
N ASP A 177 9.87 6.67 14.15
CA ASP A 177 10.63 7.24 13.03
C ASP A 177 11.95 6.50 12.74
N GLY A 178 12.20 5.39 13.43
CA GLY A 178 13.46 4.63 13.31
C GLY A 178 13.41 3.51 12.28
N VAL A 179 12.23 3.00 11.95
CA VAL A 179 12.00 1.92 10.99
C VAL A 179 10.72 2.24 10.24
N ALA A 180 10.79 2.34 8.91
CA ALA A 180 9.63 2.58 8.04
C ALA A 180 9.81 1.86 6.71
N TYR A 181 8.72 1.53 6.03
CA TYR A 181 8.75 1.00 4.67
C TYR A 181 8.64 2.12 3.65
N SER A 182 7.65 3.00 3.82
CA SER A 182 7.48 4.23 3.05
C SER A 182 7.65 5.44 3.97
N GLY A 183 7.99 6.59 3.39
CA GLY A 183 8.17 7.82 4.17
C GLY A 183 9.24 7.72 5.26
N THR A 184 8.89 8.15 6.47
CA THR A 184 9.78 8.22 7.63
C THR A 184 9.21 7.59 8.89
N LYS A 185 7.92 7.24 8.93
CA LYS A 185 7.24 6.76 10.14
C LYS A 185 6.55 5.42 9.91
N SER A 186 6.37 4.66 10.99
CA SER A 186 5.52 3.46 10.99
C SER A 186 4.95 3.23 12.39
N LEU A 187 3.91 2.39 12.49
CA LEU A 187 3.38 1.97 13.79
C LEU A 187 4.22 0.82 14.35
N LYS A 188 4.85 1.03 15.49
CA LYS A 188 5.52 -0.01 16.27
C LYS A 188 4.55 -0.59 17.31
N LEU A 189 4.42 -1.91 17.31
CA LEU A 189 3.78 -2.69 18.36
C LEU A 189 4.76 -3.65 19.02
N GLU A 190 4.59 -3.89 20.31
CA GLU A 190 5.49 -4.69 21.14
C GLU A 190 4.72 -5.58 22.11
N GLY A 191 4.82 -6.88 21.87
CA GLY A 191 4.18 -7.92 22.68
C GLY A 191 5.08 -8.39 23.82
N SER A 192 4.46 -8.95 24.85
CA SER A 192 5.13 -9.64 25.94
C SER A 192 4.82 -11.14 25.94
N ILE A 193 5.52 -11.91 26.75
CA ILE A 193 5.30 -13.37 26.85
C ILE A 193 3.87 -13.62 27.33
N GLY A 194 3.07 -14.29 26.49
CA GLY A 194 1.67 -14.60 26.76
C GLY A 194 0.67 -13.47 26.51
N TRP A 195 1.13 -12.25 26.21
CA TRP A 195 0.27 -11.08 26.03
C TRP A 195 0.68 -10.27 24.78
N PRO A 196 -0.11 -10.32 23.69
CA PRO A 196 0.21 -9.54 22.50
C PRO A 196 -0.11 -8.05 22.69
N ALA A 197 0.46 -7.20 21.85
CA ALA A 197 -0.12 -5.90 21.55
C ALA A 197 -0.95 -6.02 20.28
N VAL A 198 -2.18 -5.51 20.31
CA VAL A 198 -3.13 -5.59 19.20
C VAL A 198 -3.73 -4.22 18.94
N ALA A 199 -3.48 -3.68 17.75
CA ALA A 199 -4.12 -2.48 17.26
C ALA A 199 -5.26 -2.86 16.29
N PHE A 200 -6.41 -2.22 16.44
CA PHE A 200 -7.58 -2.45 15.63
C PHE A 200 -8.01 -1.16 14.95
N LYS A 201 -8.28 -1.23 13.64
CA LYS A 201 -8.89 -0.14 12.86
C LYS A 201 -10.26 -0.60 12.37
N PRO A 202 -11.37 -0.01 12.86
CA PRO A 202 -12.70 -0.35 12.38
C PRO A 202 -12.85 0.00 10.90
N MET A 203 -13.57 -0.86 10.18
CA MET A 203 -13.94 -0.57 8.79
C MET A 203 -15.19 0.32 8.78
N PRO A 204 -15.20 1.43 8.03
CA PRO A 204 -16.35 2.33 7.97
C PRO A 204 -17.55 1.66 7.30
N GLU A 205 -17.31 0.74 6.36
CA GLU A 205 -18.33 -0.05 5.70
C GLU A 205 -17.86 -1.51 5.53
N LEU A 206 -18.78 -2.47 5.73
CA LEU A 206 -18.53 -3.87 5.48
C LEU A 206 -19.02 -4.25 4.08
N SER A 207 -18.18 -4.91 3.31
CA SER A 207 -18.51 -5.50 2.01
C SER A 207 -18.44 -7.01 2.02
N ARG A 208 -19.12 -7.63 1.05
CA ARG A 208 -18.99 -9.07 0.81
C ARG A 208 -17.56 -9.45 0.47
N VAL A 209 -16.94 -8.76 -0.48
CA VAL A 209 -15.53 -8.97 -0.85
C VAL A 209 -14.73 -7.78 -0.35
N VAL A 210 -13.67 -8.06 0.40
CA VAL A 210 -12.78 -7.04 0.97
C VAL A 210 -11.33 -7.46 0.77
N PHE A 211 -10.48 -6.46 0.61
CA PHE A 211 -9.04 -6.61 0.57
C PHE A 211 -8.41 -5.84 1.73
N ALA A 212 -7.39 -6.43 2.34
CA ALA A 212 -6.56 -5.81 3.35
C ALA A 212 -5.08 -5.99 2.96
N GLU A 213 -4.32 -4.91 3.02
CA GLU A 213 -2.90 -4.84 2.65
C GLU A 213 -2.10 -4.19 3.78
N ALA A 214 -0.88 -4.66 4.01
CA ALA A 214 0.07 -4.03 4.93
C ALA A 214 1.51 -4.45 4.64
N LYS A 215 2.44 -3.59 5.02
CA LYS A 215 3.86 -3.92 5.16
C LYS A 215 4.11 -4.32 6.60
N VAL A 216 4.73 -5.48 6.79
CA VAL A 216 5.01 -6.03 8.13
C VAL A 216 6.51 -6.26 8.27
N TYR A 217 7.12 -5.68 9.32
CA TYR A 217 8.51 -5.91 9.69
C TYR A 217 8.59 -6.46 11.10
N ILE A 218 9.38 -7.50 11.28
CA ILE A 218 9.51 -8.20 12.57
C ILE A 218 10.96 -8.11 13.01
N HIS A 219 11.22 -7.36 14.08
CA HIS A 219 12.50 -7.37 14.77
C HIS A 219 12.46 -8.37 15.91
N LYS A 220 13.41 -9.31 15.92
CA LYS A 220 13.50 -10.38 16.91
C LYS A 220 14.80 -10.22 17.70
N PRO A 221 14.78 -9.49 18.83
CA PRO A 221 15.97 -9.32 19.65
C PRO A 221 16.31 -10.59 20.45
N GLN A 222 15.34 -11.52 20.62
CA GLN A 222 15.48 -12.71 21.44
C GLN A 222 14.94 -13.97 20.73
N SER A 223 15.52 -15.13 21.05
CA SER A 223 14.95 -16.43 20.68
C SER A 223 13.54 -16.59 21.22
N GLY A 224 12.70 -17.37 20.54
CA GLY A 224 11.33 -17.59 21.00
C GLY A 224 11.29 -18.44 22.26
N VAL A 225 10.29 -18.22 23.11
CA VAL A 225 10.12 -18.90 24.41
C VAL A 225 8.89 -19.83 24.36
N LEU A 226 7.88 -19.46 23.59
CA LEU A 226 6.63 -20.16 23.32
C LEU A 226 6.55 -20.61 21.85
N ASP A 227 5.79 -21.67 21.57
CA ASP A 227 5.36 -22.00 20.21
C ASP A 227 4.15 -21.15 19.81
N SER A 228 4.35 -19.83 19.68
CA SER A 228 3.30 -18.87 19.34
C SER A 228 3.63 -18.04 18.09
N HIS A 229 2.75 -17.10 17.73
CA HIS A 229 3.04 -16.14 16.67
C HIS A 229 3.84 -14.94 17.20
N LYS A 230 4.63 -14.36 16.29
CA LYS A 230 5.52 -13.21 16.45
C LYS A 230 4.96 -11.92 15.90
N ALA A 231 4.05 -12.04 14.94
CA ALA A 231 3.32 -10.94 14.35
C ALA A 231 2.08 -11.50 13.67
N GLY A 232 1.11 -10.64 13.43
CA GLY A 232 -0.12 -10.96 12.75
C GLY A 232 -0.71 -9.76 12.02
N PHE A 233 -1.39 -10.04 10.91
CA PHE A 233 -2.11 -9.04 10.14
C PHE A 233 -3.34 -9.67 9.49
N GLY A 234 -4.47 -8.97 9.55
CA GLY A 234 -5.62 -9.32 8.72
C GLY A 234 -6.94 -8.75 9.20
N LEU A 235 -8.02 -9.46 8.88
CA LEU A 235 -9.39 -9.05 9.15
C LEU A 235 -9.92 -9.75 10.39
N GLY A 236 -10.57 -9.00 11.26
CA GLY A 236 -11.16 -9.56 12.47
C GLY A 236 -12.25 -8.71 13.10
N THR A 237 -12.71 -9.17 14.26
CA THR A 237 -13.71 -8.51 15.09
C THR A 237 -13.28 -8.57 16.55
N LEU A 238 -13.46 -7.46 17.26
CA LEU A 238 -13.28 -7.41 18.70
C LEU A 238 -14.60 -7.83 19.38
N GLU A 239 -14.64 -9.02 19.97
CA GLU A 239 -15.76 -9.40 20.84
C GLU A 239 -15.53 -8.84 22.24
N LYS A 240 -16.34 -7.85 22.63
CA LYS A 240 -16.32 -7.30 24.00
C LYS A 240 -16.86 -8.34 24.98
N GLY A 241 -15.95 -9.05 25.67
CA GLY A 241 -16.25 -10.01 26.74
C GLY A 241 -15.03 -10.25 27.63
N TYR A 242 -15.22 -10.89 28.79
CA TYR A 242 -14.25 -10.95 29.92
C TYR A 242 -12.90 -11.64 29.62
N LEU A 243 -12.62 -12.03 28.37
CA LEU A 243 -11.31 -12.51 27.90
C LEU A 243 -10.94 -11.99 26.49
N GLY A 244 -11.64 -10.96 25.97
CA GLY A 244 -11.28 -10.21 24.74
C GLY A 244 -10.80 -11.08 23.58
N LYS A 245 -11.56 -12.12 23.20
CA LYS A 245 -11.07 -12.99 22.12
C LYS A 245 -11.18 -12.23 20.80
N ASP A 246 -10.04 -11.89 20.23
CA ASP A 246 -9.96 -11.46 18.83
C ASP A 246 -10.46 -12.61 17.95
N VAL A 247 -11.48 -12.33 17.15
CA VAL A 247 -12.01 -13.29 16.18
C VAL A 247 -11.41 -12.97 14.83
N HIS A 248 -10.49 -13.82 14.38
CA HIS A 248 -9.78 -13.67 13.12
C HIS A 248 -10.61 -14.31 12.00
N HIS A 249 -11.03 -13.51 11.01
CA HIS A 249 -11.82 -13.98 9.86
C HIS A 249 -10.95 -14.39 8.67
N ALA A 250 -9.85 -13.67 8.44
CA ALA A 250 -8.81 -14.02 7.48
C ALA A 250 -7.51 -13.33 7.92
N PHE A 251 -6.52 -14.12 8.32
CA PHE A 251 -5.39 -13.59 9.07
C PHE A 251 -4.08 -14.33 8.76
N VAL A 252 -3.01 -13.56 8.61
CA VAL A 252 -1.65 -14.04 8.41
C VAL A 252 -0.93 -14.05 9.74
N TYR A 253 -0.26 -15.17 10.06
CA TYR A 253 0.52 -15.36 11.27
C TYR A 253 1.98 -15.63 10.93
N PHE A 254 2.89 -14.89 11.52
CA PHE A 254 4.32 -15.16 11.46
C PHE A 254 4.71 -15.97 12.70
N LYS A 255 4.95 -17.28 12.57
CA LYS A 255 5.20 -18.16 13.73
C LYS A 255 6.66 -18.27 14.12
N THR A 256 6.91 -18.59 15.39
CA THR A 256 8.26 -18.75 15.96
C THR A 256 9.11 -19.80 15.27
N ASN A 257 8.47 -20.80 14.67
CA ASN A 257 9.11 -21.82 13.83
C ASN A 257 9.61 -21.32 12.47
N GLY A 258 9.60 -20.01 12.22
CA GLY A 258 10.10 -19.38 11.00
C GLY A 258 9.16 -19.52 9.80
N ASN A 259 7.91 -19.95 10.00
CA ASN A 259 6.94 -20.10 8.92
C ASN A 259 5.82 -19.05 9.00
N ILE A 260 5.30 -18.70 7.83
CA ILE A 260 4.11 -17.86 7.68
C ILE A 260 2.92 -18.79 7.48
N TYR A 261 1.82 -18.51 8.18
CA TYR A 261 0.57 -19.23 8.06
C TYR A 261 -0.58 -18.31 7.70
N PHE A 262 -1.60 -18.82 7.03
CA PHE A 262 -2.85 -18.12 6.77
C PHE A 262 -4.04 -18.96 7.26
N GLY A 263 -4.99 -18.32 7.93
CA GLY A 263 -6.16 -19.01 8.46
C GLY A 263 -7.14 -18.09 9.16
N ALA A 264 -8.03 -18.70 9.93
CA ALA A 264 -9.08 -18.02 10.70
C ALA A 264 -9.27 -18.71 12.06
N THR A 265 -9.88 -18.03 13.02
CA THR A 265 -10.17 -18.60 14.35
C THR A 265 -11.02 -19.86 14.19
N GLY A 266 -10.60 -20.96 14.83
CA GLY A 266 -11.28 -22.25 14.74
C GLY A 266 -11.01 -23.04 13.45
N VAL A 267 -10.18 -22.53 12.54
CA VAL A 267 -9.73 -23.24 11.33
C VAL A 267 -8.24 -23.55 11.45
N LYS A 268 -7.82 -24.74 11.00
CA LYS A 268 -6.40 -25.07 10.90
C LYS A 268 -5.75 -24.11 9.89
N ALA A 269 -4.76 -23.35 10.35
CA ALA A 269 -4.02 -22.46 9.48
C ALA A 269 -3.08 -23.23 8.54
N GLU A 270 -3.00 -22.81 7.29
CA GLU A 270 -2.17 -23.41 6.25
C GLU A 270 -0.84 -22.69 6.15
N LYS A 271 0.25 -23.43 5.96
CA LYS A 271 1.59 -22.85 5.79
C LYS A 271 1.69 -22.24 4.39
N ILE A 272 2.07 -20.96 4.31
CA ILE A 272 2.15 -20.19 3.06
C ILE A 272 3.56 -19.71 2.71
N GLY A 273 4.54 -19.97 3.57
CA GLY A 273 5.93 -19.61 3.31
C GLY A 273 6.81 -19.68 4.55
N ALA A 274 8.02 -19.18 4.41
CA ALA A 274 8.97 -18.94 5.50
C ALA A 274 9.17 -17.43 5.69
N TRP A 275 9.56 -17.04 6.91
CA TRP A 275 9.95 -15.66 7.19
C TRP A 275 11.28 -15.60 7.96
N GLN A 276 11.90 -14.43 7.89
CA GLN A 276 13.13 -14.05 8.57
C GLN A 276 12.92 -12.71 9.26
N GLY A 277 13.58 -12.54 10.42
CA GLY A 277 13.58 -11.25 11.11
C GLY A 277 14.28 -10.16 10.28
N ASN A 278 14.00 -8.91 10.62
CA ASN A 278 14.60 -7.73 10.03
C ASN A 278 14.36 -7.58 8.52
N LYS A 279 13.22 -8.06 8.03
CA LYS A 279 12.78 -7.93 6.65
C LYS A 279 11.33 -7.44 6.62
N TRP A 280 11.05 -6.52 5.70
CA TRP A 280 9.68 -6.13 5.34
C TRP A 280 9.01 -7.19 4.47
N TYR A 281 7.75 -7.51 4.78
CA TYR A 281 6.88 -8.38 4.01
C TYR A 281 5.71 -7.60 3.47
N ASP A 282 5.39 -7.79 2.20
CA ASP A 282 4.20 -7.23 1.56
C ASP A 282 3.06 -8.24 1.62
N ILE A 283 2.07 -7.99 2.49
CA ILE A 283 0.95 -8.91 2.71
C ILE A 283 -0.30 -8.31 2.09
N ARG A 284 -0.96 -9.10 1.25
CA ARG A 284 -2.32 -8.81 0.76
C ARG A 284 -3.23 -9.97 1.06
N ILE A 285 -4.42 -9.68 1.57
CA ILE A 285 -5.48 -10.65 1.86
C ILE A 285 -6.70 -10.23 1.07
N ARG A 286 -7.35 -11.19 0.41
CA ARG A 286 -8.72 -11.07 -0.12
C ARG A 286 -9.61 -11.96 0.73
N TYR A 287 -10.76 -11.46 1.14
CA TYR A 287 -11.74 -12.23 1.89
C TYR A 287 -13.14 -12.07 1.28
N ASP A 288 -13.83 -13.19 1.05
CA ASP A 288 -15.24 -13.25 0.70
C ASP A 288 -16.04 -13.65 1.95
N ALA A 289 -16.71 -12.69 2.57
CA ALA A 289 -17.46 -12.86 3.80
C ALA A 289 -18.73 -13.71 3.63
N ALA A 290 -19.30 -13.78 2.43
CA ALA A 290 -20.49 -14.59 2.16
C ALA A 290 -20.13 -16.09 2.08
N PHE A 291 -19.02 -16.42 1.41
CA PHE A 291 -18.55 -17.80 1.31
C PHE A 291 -17.58 -18.22 2.41
N LYS A 292 -17.08 -17.26 3.19
CA LYS A 292 -16.03 -17.45 4.19
C LYS A 292 -14.80 -18.09 3.56
N THR A 293 -14.36 -17.54 2.43
CA THR A 293 -13.15 -17.97 1.73
C THR A 293 -12.14 -16.84 1.64
N GLY A 294 -10.85 -17.19 1.56
CA GLY A 294 -9.79 -16.20 1.47
C GLY A 294 -8.71 -16.57 0.48
N SER A 295 -8.04 -15.55 -0.05
CA SER A 295 -6.80 -15.68 -0.81
C SER A 295 -5.75 -14.78 -0.18
N VAL A 296 -4.48 -15.17 -0.28
CA VAL A 296 -3.38 -14.42 0.33
C VAL A 296 -2.18 -14.36 -0.60
N TRP A 297 -1.57 -13.18 -0.65
CA TRP A 297 -0.32 -12.93 -1.34
C TRP A 297 0.75 -12.51 -0.33
N VAL A 298 1.98 -12.93 -0.60
CA VAL A 298 3.17 -12.53 0.17
C VAL A 298 4.24 -12.10 -0.84
N ASP A 299 4.74 -10.88 -0.69
CA ASP A 299 5.73 -10.28 -1.59
C ASP A 299 5.24 -10.28 -3.05
N GLY A 300 3.94 -10.00 -3.26
CA GLY A 300 3.28 -9.97 -4.56
C GLY A 300 2.91 -11.33 -5.15
N GLU A 301 3.40 -12.44 -4.59
CA GLU A 301 3.14 -13.80 -5.07
C GLU A 301 1.90 -14.41 -4.40
N LEU A 302 0.97 -14.97 -5.19
CA LEU A 302 -0.21 -15.68 -4.67
C LEU A 302 0.23 -16.97 -3.97
N ARG A 303 -0.04 -17.09 -2.68
CA ARG A 303 0.35 -18.27 -1.88
C ARG A 303 -0.79 -19.27 -1.69
N LEU A 304 -2.01 -18.78 -1.47
CA LEU A 304 -3.22 -19.59 -1.39
C LEU A 304 -4.37 -18.86 -2.03
N GLU A 305 -5.28 -19.62 -2.63
CA GLU A 305 -6.44 -19.10 -3.33
C GLU A 305 -7.72 -19.79 -2.84
N ASN A 306 -8.75 -18.99 -2.55
CA ASN A 306 -10.11 -19.43 -2.20
C ASN A 306 -10.16 -20.51 -1.10
N VAL A 307 -9.25 -20.46 -0.12
CA VAL A 307 -9.23 -21.43 0.97
C VAL A 307 -10.43 -21.24 1.88
N ASN A 308 -10.95 -22.34 2.40
CA ASN A 308 -12.12 -22.36 3.28
C ASN A 308 -11.74 -21.86 4.69
N LEU A 309 -12.38 -20.79 5.13
CA LEU A 309 -12.19 -20.12 6.41
C LEU A 309 -13.47 -20.17 7.27
N LYS A 310 -14.34 -21.17 7.10
CA LYS A 310 -15.59 -21.36 7.86
C LYS A 310 -15.37 -21.83 9.31
N GLY A 311 -14.61 -21.08 10.10
CA GLY A 311 -14.46 -21.29 11.55
C GLY A 311 -15.17 -20.23 12.40
N PRO A 312 -14.85 -18.94 12.23
CA PRO A 312 -15.39 -17.89 13.07
C PRO A 312 -16.86 -17.65 12.75
N GLN A 313 -17.64 -17.41 13.80
CA GLN A 313 -19.01 -16.95 13.69
C GLN A 313 -19.04 -15.44 13.42
N GLY A 314 -20.16 -14.94 12.88
CA GLY A 314 -20.34 -13.50 12.62
C GLY A 314 -19.63 -12.99 11.37
N THR A 315 -19.39 -11.67 11.31
CA THR A 315 -18.68 -10.98 10.23
C THR A 315 -17.45 -10.27 10.78
N TYR A 316 -16.48 -9.99 9.91
CA TYR A 316 -15.37 -9.10 10.22
C TYR A 316 -15.89 -7.69 10.50
N ALA A 317 -15.16 -6.92 11.31
CA ALA A 317 -15.50 -5.55 11.66
C ALA A 317 -14.38 -4.55 11.35
N GLY A 318 -13.14 -5.03 11.15
CA GLY A 318 -12.00 -4.17 10.93
C GLY A 318 -10.72 -4.91 10.56
N VAL A 319 -9.63 -4.14 10.53
CA VAL A 319 -8.27 -4.63 10.36
C VAL A 319 -7.58 -4.74 11.72
N LEU A 320 -6.85 -5.83 11.93
CA LEU A 320 -6.08 -6.13 13.14
C LEU A 320 -4.58 -6.17 12.81
N LEU A 321 -3.78 -5.52 13.63
CA LEU A 321 -2.32 -5.58 13.65
C LEU A 321 -1.89 -6.17 14.99
N ASP A 322 -1.10 -7.25 14.98
CA ASP A 322 -0.76 -8.03 16.17
C ASP A 322 0.77 -8.21 16.28
N SER A 323 1.36 -7.91 17.43
CA SER A 323 2.81 -8.01 17.69
C SER A 323 3.29 -9.40 18.14
N GLY A 324 2.41 -10.40 18.12
CA GLY A 324 2.65 -11.71 18.71
C GLY A 324 2.74 -11.70 20.23
N ARG A 325 2.76 -12.90 20.82
CA ARG A 325 2.79 -13.12 22.27
C ARG A 325 3.88 -14.08 22.74
N ASP A 326 4.84 -14.37 21.87
CA ASP A 326 5.88 -15.36 22.15
C ASP A 326 6.96 -14.85 23.10
N THR A 327 7.55 -13.71 22.78
CA THR A 327 8.59 -13.04 23.56
C THR A 327 8.59 -11.55 23.20
N HIS A 328 9.50 -10.79 23.82
CA HIS A 328 9.86 -9.43 23.45
C HIS A 328 10.17 -9.34 21.95
N THR A 329 9.16 -8.96 21.16
CA THR A 329 9.19 -8.90 19.70
C THR A 329 8.64 -7.54 19.30
N PHE A 330 9.42 -6.78 18.53
CA PHE A 330 8.94 -5.53 17.96
C PHE A 330 8.41 -5.83 16.57
N THR A 331 7.18 -5.43 16.31
CA THR A 331 6.58 -5.51 15.00
C THR A 331 6.26 -4.11 14.53
N PHE A 332 6.68 -3.78 13.32
CA PHE A 332 6.37 -2.51 12.69
C PHE A 332 5.38 -2.76 11.54
N PHE A 333 4.39 -1.89 11.44
CA PHE A 333 3.35 -1.92 10.42
C PHE A 333 3.36 -0.59 9.67
N ASP A 334 3.29 -0.68 8.35
CA ASP A 334 3.30 0.49 7.47
C ASP A 334 2.46 0.23 6.20
N ASP A 335 2.09 1.31 5.49
CA ASP A 335 1.23 1.33 4.31
C ASP A 335 -0.03 0.43 4.46
N VAL A 336 -0.68 0.47 5.62
CA VAL A 336 -1.87 -0.34 5.90
C VAL A 336 -3.05 0.19 5.11
N MET A 337 -3.75 -0.67 4.40
CA MET A 337 -4.85 -0.26 3.53
C MET A 337 -5.95 -1.32 3.53
N ALA A 338 -7.19 -0.87 3.47
CA ALA A 338 -8.32 -1.74 3.17
C ALA A 338 -9.18 -1.13 2.07
N TRP A 339 -9.68 -1.99 1.19
CA TRP A 339 -10.49 -1.56 0.04
C TRP A 339 -11.43 -2.68 -0.39
N LYS A 340 -12.45 -2.31 -1.17
CA LYS A 340 -13.40 -3.25 -1.78
C LYS A 340 -13.46 -3.04 -3.29
N PRO A 341 -13.73 -4.10 -4.07
CA PRO A 341 -14.04 -3.91 -5.49
C PRO A 341 -15.32 -3.10 -5.62
N VAL A 342 -15.42 -2.33 -6.70
CA VAL A 342 -16.64 -1.62 -7.05
C VAL A 342 -17.60 -2.63 -7.67
N GLU A 343 -18.75 -2.82 -7.01
CA GLU A 343 -19.76 -3.79 -7.43
C GLU A 343 -20.51 -3.35 -8.69
#